data_AF-A0A963QQ82-F1
#
_entry.id   AF-A0A963QQ82-F1
#
_cell.length_a   1.000
_cell.length_b   1.000
_cell.length_c   1.000
_cell.angle_alpha   90.00
_cell.angle_beta   90.00
_cell.angle_gamma   90.00
#
_symmetry.space_group_name_H-M   'P 1'
#
loop_
_entity.id
_entity.type
_entity.pdbx_description
1 polymer ?
#
loop_
_entity_poly.entity_id
_entity_poly.type
_entity_poly.pdbx_seq_one_letter_code
_entity_poly.pdbx_strand_id
1 'polypeptide(L)'
;MSNKSAQTRKANMLAGARPPLPGQSHYREASLRAELSAYFEPDGPVEFIWVADIAYCMAASEVIRVQIAGFRMLIIEKAYLDLTESSNYFDEALLDEALPATTPKNWARQNRMAEQGFISSSHGELLGDPDFAALLGSMSGQDARHLRLLEQMLSDQTKERDRIINQIDRRRRQTMRDAIEQAEACRRAEQEARTEGDAVMIDGNGRSLRDLAALPDMPGDGDADADPDPVSDDDVEEAEYDAAQQTMGLQEQVL
;
A
#
# COMPACT_ATOMS: atom_id res chain seq x y z
N MET A 1 23.78 20.63 -4.51
CA MET A 1 23.73 19.18 -4.78
C MET A 1 23.03 18.49 -3.61
N SER A 2 21.99 17.71 -3.91
CA SER A 2 20.93 17.33 -2.97
C SER A 2 21.41 16.46 -1.78
N ASN A 3 21.15 16.94 -0.56
CA ASN A 3 21.33 16.21 0.71
C ASN A 3 20.60 14.84 0.71
N LYS A 4 19.56 14.70 -0.11
CA LYS A 4 18.81 13.45 -0.27
C LYS A 4 19.72 12.31 -0.79
N SER A 5 20.64 12.58 -1.72
CA SER A 5 21.54 11.53 -2.27
C SER A 5 22.54 10.97 -1.25
N ALA A 6 22.93 11.78 -0.25
CA ALA A 6 23.81 11.36 0.82
C ALA A 6 23.03 10.60 1.90
N GLN A 7 21.81 11.03 2.21
CA GLN A 7 20.90 10.34 3.11
C GLN A 7 20.47 8.96 2.58
N THR A 8 20.15 8.85 1.29
CA THR A 8 19.84 7.56 0.65
C THR A 8 21.03 6.60 0.71
N ARG A 9 22.25 7.08 0.43
CA ARG A 9 23.47 6.25 0.56
C ARG A 9 23.70 5.80 2.00
N LYS A 10 23.49 6.68 2.99
CA LYS A 10 23.64 6.36 4.41
C LYS A 10 22.57 5.38 4.89
N ALA A 11 21.32 5.55 4.47
CA ALA A 11 20.23 4.62 4.77
C ALA A 11 20.48 3.24 4.17
N ASN A 12 20.99 3.15 2.94
CA ASN A 12 21.37 1.88 2.33
C ASN A 12 22.49 1.17 3.11
N MET A 13 23.46 1.90 3.65
CA MET A 13 24.47 1.31 4.54
C MET A 13 23.87 0.87 5.88
N LEU A 14 22.92 1.62 6.44
CA LEU A 14 22.30 1.34 7.74
C LEU A 14 21.26 0.22 7.71
N ALA A 15 20.54 0.04 6.59
CA ALA A 15 19.58 -1.04 6.41
C ALA A 15 20.26 -2.43 6.37
N GLY A 16 21.59 -2.46 6.20
CA GLY A 16 22.38 -3.68 6.07
C GLY A 16 22.23 -4.32 4.69
N ALA A 17 23.26 -5.06 4.26
CA ALA A 17 23.19 -5.84 3.04
C ALA A 17 22.24 -7.04 3.26
N ARG A 18 21.01 -6.96 2.77
CA ARG A 18 20.11 -8.11 2.73
C ARG A 18 20.50 -8.99 1.55
N PRO A 19 20.67 -10.31 1.76
CA PRO A 19 20.89 -11.20 0.64
C PRO A 19 19.63 -11.17 -0.25
N PRO A 20 19.79 -10.95 -1.57
CA PRO A 20 18.66 -11.03 -2.49
C PRO A 20 18.15 -12.47 -2.54
N LEU A 21 16.86 -12.65 -2.80
CA LEU A 21 16.34 -13.97 -3.15
C LEU A 21 16.93 -14.41 -4.50
N PRO A 22 17.10 -15.72 -4.74
CA PRO A 22 17.48 -16.22 -6.07
C PRO A 22 16.50 -15.71 -7.13
N GLY A 23 17.02 -15.01 -8.14
CA GLY A 23 16.22 -14.39 -9.20
C GLY A 23 15.75 -12.95 -8.90
N GLN A 24 16.02 -12.41 -7.71
CA GLN A 24 15.71 -11.01 -7.39
C GLN A 24 16.73 -10.07 -8.04
N SER A 25 16.23 -9.09 -8.80
CA SER A 25 17.06 -8.06 -9.42
C SER A 25 17.34 -6.92 -8.44
N HIS A 26 18.62 -6.69 -8.14
CA HIS A 26 19.07 -5.52 -7.37
C HIS A 26 18.68 -4.19 -8.02
N TYR A 27 18.65 -4.16 -9.35
CA TYR A 27 18.24 -2.96 -10.09
C TYR A 27 16.76 -2.66 -9.88
N ARG A 28 15.90 -3.69 -9.92
CA ARG A 28 14.46 -3.54 -9.70
C ARG A 28 14.16 -3.04 -8.28
N GLU A 29 14.82 -3.61 -7.28
CA GLU A 29 14.70 -3.13 -5.89
C GLU A 29 15.17 -1.68 -5.75
N ALA A 30 16.26 -1.29 -6.42
CA ALA A 30 16.74 0.09 -6.40
C ALA A 30 15.74 1.06 -7.06
N SER A 31 15.09 0.66 -8.15
CA SER A 31 14.00 1.43 -8.79
C SER A 31 12.84 1.64 -7.82
N LEU A 32 12.36 0.56 -7.21
CA LEU A 32 11.27 0.60 -6.22
C LEU A 32 11.62 1.51 -5.04
N ARG A 33 12.86 1.47 -4.55
CA ARG A 33 13.31 2.37 -3.49
C ARG A 33 13.25 3.84 -3.92
N ALA A 34 13.62 4.16 -5.15
CA ALA A 34 13.55 5.52 -5.67
C ALA A 34 12.09 5.99 -5.82
N GLU A 35 11.24 5.16 -6.41
CA GLU A 35 9.79 5.39 -6.56
C GLU A 35 9.12 5.62 -5.20
N LEU A 36 9.36 4.73 -4.23
CA LEU A 36 8.80 4.83 -2.88
C LEU A 36 9.38 6.00 -2.08
N SER A 37 10.64 6.36 -2.30
CA SER A 37 11.22 7.56 -1.66
C SER A 37 10.58 8.85 -2.17
N ALA A 38 10.20 8.87 -3.45
CA ALA A 38 9.45 9.99 -4.03
C ALA A 38 8.00 10.02 -3.51
N TYR A 39 7.36 8.85 -3.38
CA TYR A 39 5.98 8.76 -2.89
C TYR A 39 5.84 9.08 -1.40
N PHE A 40 6.65 8.47 -0.55
CA PHE A 40 6.53 8.64 0.90
C PHE A 40 7.17 9.93 1.41
N GLU A 41 8.15 10.49 0.70
CA GLU A 41 8.97 11.62 1.18
C GLU A 41 9.50 11.40 2.61
N PRO A 42 10.34 10.38 2.83
CA PRO A 42 10.75 9.98 4.18
C PRO A 42 11.49 11.11 4.92
N ASP A 43 11.03 11.42 6.13
CA ASP A 43 11.62 12.45 6.99
C ASP A 43 12.63 11.83 7.97
N GLY A 44 13.84 11.63 7.47
CA GLY A 44 14.97 11.18 8.26
C GLY A 44 15.32 9.70 8.11
N PRO A 45 16.42 9.27 8.76
CA PRO A 45 17.10 8.01 8.45
C PRO A 45 16.27 6.76 8.72
N VAL A 46 15.38 6.80 9.72
CA VAL A 46 14.54 5.63 10.06
C VAL A 46 13.48 5.39 8.99
N GLU A 47 12.81 6.44 8.52
CA GLU A 47 11.82 6.30 7.44
C GLU A 47 12.48 5.88 6.13
N PHE A 48 13.69 6.34 5.83
CA PHE A 48 14.45 5.84 4.68
C PHE A 48 14.74 4.33 4.76
N ILE A 49 15.05 3.80 5.96
CA ILE A 49 15.24 2.36 6.16
C ILE A 49 13.92 1.61 5.94
N TRP A 50 12.81 2.11 6.48
CA TRP A 50 11.50 1.51 6.27
C TRP A 50 11.07 1.51 4.80
N VAL A 51 11.32 2.59 4.07
CA VAL A 51 11.09 2.65 2.62
C VAL A 51 11.94 1.61 1.87
N ALA A 52 13.20 1.44 2.26
CA ALA A 52 14.06 0.39 1.69
C ALA A 52 13.52 -1.02 1.98
N ASP A 53 12.95 -1.23 3.16
CA ASP A 53 12.35 -2.52 3.56
C ASP A 53 11.08 -2.83 2.78
N ILE A 54 10.23 -1.83 2.54
CA ILE A 54 9.05 -1.94 1.67
C ILE A 54 9.50 -2.32 0.25
N ALA A 55 10.50 -1.63 -0.30
CA ALA A 55 11.04 -1.91 -1.64
C ALA A 55 11.54 -3.36 -1.75
N TYR A 56 12.25 -3.85 -0.72
CA TYR A 56 12.69 -5.23 -0.65
C TYR A 56 11.52 -6.22 -0.64
N CYS A 57 10.50 -6.00 0.21
CA CYS A 57 9.32 -6.87 0.28
C CYS A 57 8.56 -6.92 -1.05
N MET A 58 8.48 -5.79 -1.76
CA MET A 58 7.87 -5.72 -3.08
C MET A 58 8.68 -6.50 -4.12
N ALA A 59 9.99 -6.30 -4.19
CA ALA A 59 10.86 -7.04 -5.12
C ALA A 59 10.84 -8.55 -4.85
N ALA A 60 10.85 -8.96 -3.57
CA ALA A 60 10.71 -10.35 -3.17
C ALA A 60 9.35 -10.93 -3.59
N SER A 61 8.26 -10.18 -3.41
CA SER A 61 6.91 -10.60 -3.83
C SER A 61 6.80 -10.79 -5.34
N GLU A 62 7.46 -9.94 -6.14
CA GLU A 62 7.52 -10.11 -7.61
C GLU A 62 8.18 -11.45 -7.97
N VAL A 63 9.33 -11.78 -7.37
CA VAL A 63 10.02 -13.06 -7.61
C VAL A 63 9.18 -14.25 -7.17
N ILE A 64 8.55 -14.20 -5.99
CA ILE A 64 7.72 -15.29 -5.49
C ILE A 64 6.52 -15.52 -6.41
N ARG A 65 5.88 -14.46 -6.93
CA ARG A 65 4.78 -14.59 -7.90
C ARG A 65 5.24 -15.29 -9.18
N VAL A 66 6.41 -14.93 -9.70
CA VAL A 66 7.00 -15.58 -10.87
C VAL A 66 7.30 -17.06 -10.59
N GLN A 67 7.84 -17.37 -9.41
CA GLN A 67 8.10 -18.76 -8.99
C GLN A 67 6.80 -19.57 -8.87
N ILE A 68 5.74 -18.98 -8.29
CA ILE A 68 4.41 -19.59 -8.24
C ILE A 68 3.92 -19.86 -9.65
N ALA A 69 3.93 -18.87 -10.54
CA ALA A 69 3.48 -19.03 -11.93
C ALA A 69 4.28 -20.11 -12.68
N GLY A 70 5.61 -20.08 -12.58
CA GLY A 70 6.48 -21.08 -13.19
C GLY A 70 6.24 -22.49 -12.65
N PHE A 71 6.05 -22.62 -11.33
CA PHE A 71 5.73 -23.91 -10.71
C PHE A 71 4.38 -24.46 -11.18
N ARG A 72 3.36 -23.60 -11.28
CA ARG A 72 2.05 -23.97 -11.83
C ARG A 72 2.17 -24.45 -13.27
N MET A 73 2.92 -23.73 -14.11
CA MET A 73 3.17 -24.12 -15.50
C MET A 73 3.91 -25.46 -15.62
N LEU A 74 4.92 -25.72 -14.77
CA LEU A 74 5.63 -27.00 -14.76
C LEU A 74 4.70 -28.18 -14.42
N ILE A 75 3.76 -27.99 -13.49
CA ILE A 75 2.77 -29.02 -13.16
C ILE A 75 1.84 -29.29 -14.35
N ILE A 76 1.38 -28.22 -15.01
CA ILE A 76 0.53 -28.30 -16.20
C ILE A 76 1.27 -29.04 -17.33
N GLU A 77 2.51 -28.66 -17.60
CA GLU A 77 3.35 -29.28 -18.62
C GLU A 77 3.58 -30.77 -18.32
N LYS A 78 3.88 -31.11 -17.07
CA LYS A 78 4.03 -32.51 -16.66
C LYS A 78 2.74 -33.31 -16.88
N ALA A 79 1.59 -32.79 -16.44
CA ALA A 79 0.30 -33.45 -16.64
C ALA A 79 -0.03 -33.63 -18.14
N TYR A 80 0.32 -32.63 -18.96
CA TYR A 80 0.14 -32.71 -20.41
C TYR A 80 1.06 -33.77 -21.04
N LEU A 81 2.33 -33.81 -20.64
CA LEU A 81 3.27 -34.83 -21.10
C LEU A 81 2.80 -36.23 -20.73
N ASP A 82 2.42 -36.45 -19.46
CA ASP A 82 1.88 -37.73 -18.99
C ASP A 82 0.64 -38.16 -19.81
N LEU A 83 -0.24 -37.23 -20.18
CA LEU A 83 -1.40 -37.50 -21.04
C LEU A 83 -0.99 -37.88 -22.49
N THR A 84 -0.04 -37.15 -23.07
CA THR A 84 0.41 -37.41 -24.45
C THR A 84 1.29 -38.66 -24.57
N GLU A 85 2.06 -39.01 -23.54
CA GLU A 85 2.87 -40.23 -23.49
C GLU A 85 2.00 -41.46 -23.25
N SER A 86 0.98 -41.35 -22.40
CA SER A 86 0.04 -42.44 -22.17
C SER A 86 -0.81 -42.72 -23.42
N SER A 87 -1.22 -41.70 -24.17
CA SER A 87 -1.85 -41.83 -25.49
C SER A 87 -1.04 -42.64 -26.51
N ASN A 88 0.29 -42.75 -26.37
CA ASN A 88 1.13 -43.53 -27.29
C ASN A 88 1.26 -45.02 -26.90
N TYR A 89 0.67 -45.44 -25.78
CA TYR A 89 0.78 -46.81 -25.25
C TYR A 89 -0.58 -47.49 -25.00
N PHE A 90 -1.71 -46.82 -25.28
CA PHE A 90 -3.03 -47.37 -25.01
C PHE A 90 -3.51 -48.31 -26.12
N ASP A 91 -3.51 -49.61 -25.79
CA ASP A 91 -4.33 -50.62 -26.44
C ASP A 91 -5.80 -50.35 -26.05
N GLU A 92 -6.62 -49.98 -27.04
CA GLU A 92 -8.01 -49.48 -26.91
C GLU A 92 -8.96 -50.44 -26.16
N ALA A 93 -8.51 -51.68 -25.92
CA ALA A 93 -9.26 -52.76 -25.28
C ALA A 93 -9.32 -52.72 -23.74
N LEU A 94 -8.53 -51.87 -23.06
CA LEU A 94 -8.43 -51.86 -21.58
C LEU A 94 -9.20 -50.73 -20.87
N LEU A 95 -9.88 -49.86 -21.62
CA LEU A 95 -10.50 -48.62 -21.12
C LEU A 95 -11.98 -48.74 -20.72
N ASP A 96 -12.59 -49.92 -20.83
CA ASP A 96 -13.99 -50.15 -20.43
C ASP A 96 -14.17 -50.43 -18.93
N GLU A 97 -13.07 -50.53 -18.16
CA GLU A 97 -13.15 -50.86 -16.73
C GLU A 97 -12.53 -49.77 -15.84
N ALA A 98 -13.42 -49.02 -15.18
CA ALA A 98 -13.20 -48.23 -13.97
C ALA A 98 -12.55 -46.83 -14.09
N LEU A 99 -13.23 -45.89 -14.74
CA LEU A 99 -13.27 -44.51 -14.24
C LEU A 99 -14.61 -44.31 -13.51
N PRO A 100 -14.62 -44.13 -12.16
CA PRO A 100 -15.85 -43.85 -11.46
C PRO A 100 -16.38 -42.51 -11.97
N ALA A 101 -17.57 -42.53 -12.57
CA ALA A 101 -18.27 -41.35 -13.06
C ALA A 101 -18.33 -40.27 -11.97
N THR A 102 -17.36 -39.35 -11.99
CA THR A 102 -17.28 -38.24 -11.05
C THR A 102 -18.39 -37.27 -11.42
N THR A 103 -19.49 -37.32 -10.68
CA THR A 103 -20.65 -36.44 -10.89
C THR A 103 -20.23 -34.97 -11.01
N PRO A 104 -20.84 -34.19 -11.94
CA PRO A 104 -20.49 -32.79 -12.22
C PRO A 104 -20.44 -31.83 -11.01
N LYS A 105 -21.13 -32.17 -9.91
CA LYS A 105 -21.10 -31.37 -8.66
C LYS A 105 -19.77 -31.44 -7.91
N ASN A 106 -19.04 -32.55 -7.99
CA ASN A 106 -17.68 -32.64 -7.43
C ASN A 106 -16.66 -31.90 -8.32
N TRP A 107 -16.98 -31.79 -9.62
CA TRP A 107 -16.17 -31.15 -10.65
C TRP A 107 -16.00 -29.65 -10.43
N ALA A 108 -17.10 -28.91 -10.20
CA ALA A 108 -17.06 -27.47 -9.91
C ALA A 108 -16.31 -27.12 -8.59
N ARG A 109 -16.19 -28.09 -7.68
CA ARG A 109 -15.46 -27.92 -6.41
C ARG A 109 -13.96 -28.15 -6.57
N GLN A 110 -13.55 -29.06 -7.46
CA GLN A 110 -12.15 -29.34 -7.79
C GLN A 110 -11.56 -28.32 -8.79
N ASN A 111 -12.38 -27.78 -9.71
CA ASN A 111 -11.95 -26.83 -10.75
C ASN A 111 -11.89 -25.35 -10.32
N ARG A 112 -12.16 -25.02 -9.05
CA ARG A 112 -12.03 -23.64 -8.55
C ARG A 112 -10.63 -23.04 -8.74
N MET A 113 -9.59 -23.87 -8.79
CA MET A 113 -8.22 -23.38 -9.00
C MET A 113 -7.95 -23.04 -10.47
N ALA A 114 -8.57 -23.75 -11.42
CA ALA A 114 -8.45 -23.48 -12.85
C ALA A 114 -9.07 -22.13 -13.26
N GLU A 115 -10.22 -21.80 -12.68
CA GLU A 115 -10.94 -20.53 -12.94
C GLU A 115 -10.20 -19.28 -12.42
N GLN A 116 -9.22 -19.44 -11.53
CA GLN A 116 -8.45 -18.33 -10.94
C GLN A 116 -7.20 -17.92 -11.75
N GLY A 117 -7.21 -18.17 -13.07
CA GLY A 117 -6.12 -17.77 -13.97
C GLY A 117 -4.87 -18.65 -13.88
N PHE A 118 -5.05 -19.94 -13.54
CA PHE A 118 -3.96 -20.91 -13.39
C PHE A 118 -3.42 -21.40 -14.74
N ILE A 119 -4.21 -21.31 -15.82
CA ILE A 119 -3.85 -21.80 -17.17
C ILE A 119 -4.00 -20.66 -18.18
N SER A 120 -3.01 -20.53 -19.09
CA SER A 120 -3.05 -19.60 -20.22
C SER A 120 -4.30 -19.84 -21.08
N SER A 121 -4.91 -18.78 -21.62
CA SER A 121 -6.10 -18.88 -22.49
C SER A 121 -5.88 -19.78 -23.71
N SER A 122 -4.64 -19.94 -24.16
CA SER A 122 -4.24 -20.88 -25.24
C SER A 122 -4.44 -22.35 -24.91
N HIS A 123 -4.62 -22.70 -23.63
CA HIS A 123 -4.80 -24.07 -23.12
C HIS A 123 -6.16 -24.25 -22.44
N GLY A 124 -7.12 -23.34 -22.68
CA GLY A 124 -8.45 -23.42 -22.07
C GLY A 124 -9.25 -24.66 -22.46
N GLU A 125 -8.99 -25.25 -23.64
CA GLU A 125 -9.63 -26.48 -24.10
C GLU A 125 -9.21 -27.71 -23.27
N LEU A 126 -7.98 -27.75 -22.76
CA LEU A 126 -7.46 -28.84 -21.92
C LEU A 126 -8.17 -28.92 -20.56
N LEU A 127 -8.72 -27.82 -20.07
CA LEU A 127 -9.51 -27.81 -18.82
C LEU A 127 -10.86 -28.51 -18.94
N GLY A 128 -11.34 -28.72 -20.17
CA GLY A 128 -12.53 -29.52 -20.45
C GLY A 128 -12.26 -31.02 -20.47
N ASP A 129 -10.99 -31.44 -20.55
CA ASP A 129 -10.59 -32.84 -20.59
C ASP A 129 -10.59 -33.43 -19.15
N PRO A 130 -11.49 -34.41 -18.87
CA PRO A 130 -11.58 -35.02 -17.54
C PRO A 130 -10.31 -35.77 -17.14
N ASP A 131 -9.54 -36.31 -18.07
CA ASP A 131 -8.31 -37.07 -17.80
C ASP A 131 -7.15 -36.11 -17.44
N PHE A 132 -7.04 -35.01 -18.19
CA PHE A 132 -6.11 -33.93 -17.85
C PHE A 132 -6.42 -33.31 -16.48
N ALA A 133 -7.70 -33.07 -16.18
CA ALA A 133 -8.13 -32.54 -14.89
C ALA A 133 -7.88 -33.55 -13.74
N ALA A 134 -8.06 -34.84 -13.97
CA ALA A 134 -7.73 -35.89 -13.00
C ALA A 134 -6.22 -35.96 -12.74
N LEU A 135 -5.39 -35.82 -13.79
CA LEU A 135 -3.93 -35.74 -13.67
C LEU A 135 -3.49 -34.50 -12.88
N LEU A 136 -4.09 -33.32 -13.14
CA LEU A 136 -3.88 -32.12 -12.32
C LEU A 136 -4.34 -32.32 -10.87
N GLY A 137 -5.43 -33.05 -10.65
CA GLY A 137 -5.92 -33.43 -9.32
C GLY A 137 -5.01 -34.44 -8.59
N SER A 138 -4.17 -35.17 -9.34
CA SER A 138 -3.19 -36.15 -8.82
C SER A 138 -1.86 -35.54 -8.40
N MET A 139 -1.76 -34.20 -8.33
CA MET A 139 -0.60 -33.47 -7.83
C MET A 139 0.03 -34.17 -6.62
N SER A 140 1.35 -34.40 -6.67
CA SER A 140 2.04 -35.07 -5.58
C SER A 140 1.86 -34.27 -4.28
N GLY A 141 1.75 -34.97 -3.16
CA GLY A 141 1.65 -34.31 -1.85
C GLY A 141 2.84 -33.39 -1.55
N GLN A 142 3.97 -33.58 -2.23
CA GLN A 142 5.14 -32.71 -2.15
C GLN A 142 4.95 -31.42 -2.95
N ASP A 143 4.38 -31.50 -4.17
CA ASP A 143 4.13 -30.33 -5.01
C ASP A 143 3.10 -29.39 -4.38
N ALA A 144 2.05 -29.96 -3.79
CA ALA A 144 1.06 -29.19 -3.03
C ALA A 144 1.69 -28.49 -1.81
N ARG A 145 2.69 -29.10 -1.15
CA ARG A 145 3.42 -28.46 -0.04
C ARG A 145 4.31 -27.33 -0.53
N HIS A 146 5.02 -27.52 -1.64
CA HIS A 146 5.87 -26.47 -2.22
C HIS A 146 5.04 -25.25 -2.65
N LEU A 147 3.92 -25.46 -3.35
CA LEU A 147 3.03 -24.37 -3.74
C LEU A 147 2.51 -23.61 -2.51
N ARG A 148 2.03 -24.32 -1.48
CA ARG A 148 1.57 -23.70 -0.22
C ARG A 148 2.68 -22.92 0.48
N LEU A 149 3.92 -23.42 0.45
CA LEU A 149 5.06 -22.71 1.02
C LEU A 149 5.32 -21.39 0.28
N LEU A 150 5.29 -21.40 -1.06
CA LEU A 150 5.45 -20.18 -1.85
C LEU A 150 4.29 -19.18 -1.60
N GLU A 151 3.06 -19.66 -1.51
CA GLU A 151 1.88 -18.84 -1.18
C GLU A 151 1.99 -18.24 0.23
N GLN A 152 2.47 -19.03 1.20
CA GLN A 152 2.74 -18.56 2.56
C GLN A 152 3.83 -17.48 2.56
N MET A 153 4.94 -17.70 1.86
CA MET A 153 6.01 -16.70 1.72
C MET A 153 5.49 -15.39 1.10
N LEU A 154 4.65 -15.47 0.06
CA LEU A 154 4.02 -14.29 -0.54
C LEU A 154 3.12 -13.54 0.45
N SER A 155 2.32 -14.29 1.23
CA SER A 155 1.49 -13.72 2.29
C SER A 155 2.32 -13.00 3.35
N ASP A 156 3.44 -13.61 3.76
CA ASP A 156 4.31 -13.05 4.79
C ASP A 156 5.02 -11.78 4.31
N GLN A 157 5.51 -11.75 3.06
CA GLN A 157 6.07 -10.52 2.47
C GLN A 157 5.04 -9.40 2.36
N THR A 158 3.80 -9.73 2.01
CA THR A 158 2.71 -8.75 1.92
C THR A 158 2.36 -8.18 3.30
N LYS A 159 2.21 -9.04 4.31
CA LYS A 159 1.94 -8.62 5.69
C LYS A 159 3.07 -7.77 6.27
N GLU A 160 4.32 -8.13 5.99
CA GLU A 160 5.47 -7.37 6.47
C GLU A 160 5.53 -5.98 5.84
N ARG A 161 5.30 -5.88 4.53
CA ARG A 161 5.15 -4.59 3.84
C ARG A 161 4.08 -3.72 4.52
N ASP A 162 2.89 -4.28 4.74
CA ASP A 162 1.76 -3.54 5.32
C ASP A 162 2.02 -3.17 6.78
N ARG A 163 2.71 -4.03 7.54
CA ARG A 163 3.16 -3.72 8.91
C ARG A 163 4.05 -2.49 8.93
N ILE A 164 5.02 -2.40 8.00
CA ILE A 164 5.96 -1.28 7.92
C ILE A 164 5.24 0.01 7.50
N ILE A 165 4.34 -0.04 6.51
CA ILE A 165 3.53 1.12 6.11
C ILE A 165 2.73 1.66 7.31
N ASN A 166 2.07 0.78 8.04
CA ASN A 166 1.32 1.17 9.24
C ASN A 166 2.23 1.79 10.33
N GLN A 167 3.50 1.39 10.43
CA GLN A 167 4.45 2.00 11.36
C GLN A 167 4.84 3.42 10.94
N ILE A 168 5.05 3.66 9.65
CA ILE A 168 5.28 5.00 9.10
C ILE A 168 4.10 5.91 9.46
N ASP A 169 2.87 5.48 9.16
CA ASP A 169 1.67 6.28 9.39
C ASP A 169 1.43 6.58 10.88
N ARG A 170 1.66 5.59 11.75
CA ARG A 170 1.55 5.78 13.20
C ARG A 170 2.56 6.80 13.71
N ARG A 171 3.82 6.70 13.26
CA ARG A 171 4.87 7.63 13.67
C ARG A 171 4.55 9.05 13.20
N ARG A 172 4.18 9.23 11.94
CA ARG A 172 3.83 10.55 11.39
C ARG A 172 2.67 11.19 12.14
N ARG A 173 1.62 10.42 12.44
CA ARG A 173 0.50 10.90 13.26
C ARG A 173 0.95 11.31 14.67
N GLN A 174 1.86 10.57 15.28
CA GLN A 174 2.39 10.92 16.59
C GLN A 174 3.20 12.22 16.54
N THR A 175 4.15 12.33 15.59
CA THR A 175 4.94 13.56 15.40
C THR A 175 4.05 14.78 15.17
N MET A 176 2.98 14.64 14.37
CA MET A 176 2.03 15.72 14.12
C MET A 176 1.29 16.14 15.40
N ARG A 177 0.86 15.19 16.22
CA ARG A 177 0.22 15.48 17.52
C ARG A 177 1.18 16.19 18.46
N ASP A 178 2.41 15.70 18.57
CA ASP A 178 3.43 16.30 19.44
C ASP A 178 3.75 17.75 19.00
N ALA A 179 3.80 18.00 17.69
CA ALA A 179 4.00 19.34 17.14
C ALA A 179 2.83 20.29 17.45
N ILE A 180 1.58 19.82 17.36
CA ILE A 180 0.39 20.59 17.72
C ILE A 180 0.40 20.92 19.21
N GLU A 181 0.64 19.93 20.07
CA GLU A 181 0.70 20.11 21.53
C GLU A 181 1.79 21.10 21.92
N GLN A 182 2.96 21.00 21.30
CA GLN A 182 4.06 21.94 21.53
C GLN A 182 3.71 23.37 21.08
N ALA A 183 3.06 23.53 19.93
CA ALA A 183 2.61 24.84 19.45
C ALA A 183 1.54 25.45 20.36
N GLU A 184 0.64 24.63 20.92
CA GLU A 184 -0.35 25.07 21.91
C GLU A 184 0.27 25.44 23.25
N ALA A 185 1.25 24.67 23.73
CA ALA A 185 1.99 24.99 24.95
C ALA A 185 2.76 26.31 24.80
N CYS A 186 3.38 26.54 23.64
CA CYS A 186 4.07 27.80 23.34
C CYS A 186 3.10 28.99 23.34
N ARG A 187 1.94 28.85 22.67
CA ARG A 187 0.90 29.89 22.66
C ARG A 187 0.35 30.21 24.06
N ARG A 188 0.17 29.20 24.91
CA ARG A 188 -0.24 29.39 26.31
C ARG A 188 0.82 30.13 27.13
N ALA A 189 2.09 29.74 27.02
CA ALA A 189 3.19 30.42 27.68
C ALA A 189 3.33 31.89 27.24
N GLU A 190 3.12 32.19 25.95
CA GLU A 190 3.11 33.56 25.45
C GLU A 190 1.92 34.38 25.99
N GLN A 191 0.74 33.77 26.13
CA GLN A 191 -0.43 34.44 26.73
C GLN A 191 -0.20 34.73 28.21
N GLU A 192 0.33 33.76 28.97
CA GLU A 192 0.68 33.92 30.38
C GLU A 192 1.69 35.07 30.56
N ALA A 193 2.78 35.08 29.77
CA ALA A 193 3.78 36.14 29.82
C ALA A 193 3.21 37.54 29.50
N ARG A 194 2.24 37.63 28.58
CA ARG A 194 1.54 38.91 28.29
C ARG A 194 0.68 39.36 29.47
N THR A 195 -0.05 38.44 30.10
CA THR A 195 -0.88 38.77 31.26
C THR A 195 -0.06 39.15 32.50
N GLU A 196 1.10 38.53 32.72
CA GLU A 196 2.02 38.90 33.79
C GLU A 196 2.68 40.27 33.54
N GLY A 197 3.03 40.58 32.29
CA GLY A 197 3.53 41.89 31.88
C GLY A 197 2.52 43.03 32.10
N ASP A 198 1.23 42.77 31.84
CA ASP A 198 0.15 43.74 32.09
C ASP A 198 -0.15 43.90 33.61
N ALA A 199 0.09 42.88 34.44
CA ALA A 199 -0.18 42.92 35.88
C ALA A 199 0.82 43.76 36.70
N VAL A 200 2.03 44.01 36.19
CA VAL A 200 3.07 44.81 36.86
C VAL A 200 2.84 46.33 36.73
N MET A 201 1.85 46.76 35.92
CA MET A 201 1.49 48.17 35.70
C MET A 201 0.36 48.66 36.62
N ILE A 202 0.20 48.05 37.80
CA ILE A 202 -0.63 48.58 38.89
C ILE A 202 0.34 49.24 39.87
N ASP A 203 0.26 50.56 40.00
CA ASP A 203 1.12 51.31 40.92
C ASP A 203 0.83 50.96 42.39
N GLY A 204 1.73 51.36 43.30
CA GLY A 204 1.57 51.17 44.74
C GLY A 204 0.34 51.84 45.38
N ASN A 205 -0.53 52.49 44.59
CA ASN A 205 -1.81 53.04 45.01
C ASN A 205 -3.01 52.21 44.53
N GLY A 206 -2.80 51.07 43.87
CA GLY A 206 -3.87 50.18 43.43
C GLY A 206 -4.71 50.73 42.29
N ARG A 207 -4.20 51.70 41.51
CA ARG A 207 -4.91 52.25 40.35
C ARG A 207 -4.29 51.72 39.06
N SER A 208 -5.10 51.02 38.29
CA SER A 208 -4.76 50.58 36.93
C SER A 208 -4.59 51.80 36.01
N LEU A 209 -3.49 51.89 35.26
CA LEU A 209 -3.28 52.92 34.25
C LEU A 209 -4.33 52.88 33.12
N ARG A 210 -5.12 51.80 32.99
CA ARG A 210 -6.25 51.73 32.04
C ARG A 210 -7.46 52.57 32.50
N ASP A 211 -7.58 52.90 33.78
CA ASP A 211 -8.73 53.67 34.30
C ASP A 211 -8.59 55.20 34.08
N LEU A 212 -7.42 55.67 33.59
CA LEU A 212 -7.17 57.09 33.31
C LEU A 212 -7.46 57.52 31.86
N ALA A 213 -7.86 56.59 31.00
CA ALA A 213 -8.21 56.85 29.59
C ALA A 213 -9.71 56.73 29.29
N ALA A 214 -10.57 56.73 30.31
CA ALA A 214 -12.02 56.82 30.14
C ALA A 214 -12.41 58.25 29.71
N LEU A 215 -12.24 58.55 28.42
CA LEU A 215 -12.90 59.66 27.73
C LEU A 215 -14.41 59.35 27.64
N PRO A 216 -15.29 60.34 27.90
CA PRO A 216 -16.73 60.15 27.82
C PRO A 216 -17.19 59.84 26.40
N ASP A 217 -18.12 58.89 26.31
CA ASP A 217 -18.83 58.43 25.12
C ASP A 217 -19.26 59.57 24.20
N MET A 218 -18.86 59.47 22.94
CA MET A 218 -19.50 60.16 21.83
C MET A 218 -20.48 59.18 21.17
N PRO A 219 -21.78 59.50 21.08
CA PRO A 219 -22.73 58.70 20.32
C PRO A 219 -22.42 58.87 18.84
N GLY A 220 -21.79 57.85 18.26
CA GLY A 220 -21.57 57.72 16.82
C GLY A 220 -22.68 56.87 16.22
N ASP A 221 -23.57 57.53 15.50
CA ASP A 221 -24.59 56.95 14.65
C ASP A 221 -24.01 55.97 13.62
N GLY A 222 -24.81 54.94 13.31
CA GLY A 222 -25.10 54.60 11.92
C GLY A 222 -24.18 53.59 11.22
N ASP A 223 -24.76 52.41 11.07
CA ASP A 223 -24.92 51.69 9.80
C ASP A 223 -24.00 50.51 9.45
N ALA A 224 -24.73 49.45 9.10
CA ALA A 224 -24.40 48.31 8.25
C ALA A 224 -23.62 47.16 8.89
N ASP A 225 -24.35 46.41 9.72
CA ASP A 225 -24.26 44.96 9.77
C ASP A 225 -24.44 44.39 8.35
N ALA A 226 -23.33 43.97 7.74
CA ALA A 226 -23.34 43.02 6.64
C ALA A 226 -22.56 41.79 7.13
N ASP A 227 -23.28 40.88 7.78
CA ASP A 227 -22.80 39.53 8.03
C ASP A 227 -22.45 38.89 6.68
N PRO A 228 -21.20 38.46 6.45
CA PRO A 228 -20.94 37.55 5.36
C PRO A 228 -21.64 36.22 5.68
N ASP A 229 -22.60 35.86 4.83
CA ASP A 229 -23.33 34.60 4.93
C ASP A 229 -22.35 33.42 5.11
N PRO A 230 -22.67 32.46 6.00
CA PRO A 230 -21.89 31.24 6.12
C PRO A 230 -21.96 30.50 4.78
N VAL A 231 -20.79 30.28 4.19
CA VAL A 231 -20.62 29.45 2.99
C VAL A 231 -21.24 28.08 3.26
N SER A 232 -22.25 27.72 2.49
CA SER A 232 -22.91 26.41 2.56
C SER A 232 -21.92 25.31 2.22
N ASP A 233 -21.93 24.23 3.01
CA ASP A 233 -21.10 23.04 2.79
C ASP A 233 -21.37 22.37 1.42
N ASP A 234 -22.43 22.74 0.71
CA ASP A 234 -22.77 22.24 -0.63
C ASP A 234 -21.89 22.86 -1.75
N ASP A 235 -21.23 24.00 -1.53
CA ASP A 235 -20.38 24.66 -2.55
C ASP A 235 -18.95 24.09 -2.63
N VAL A 236 -18.56 23.25 -1.66
CA VAL A 236 -17.23 22.62 -1.63
C VAL A 236 -17.18 21.35 -2.51
N GLU A 237 -18.31 20.66 -2.70
CA GLU A 237 -18.36 19.46 -3.55
C GLU A 237 -18.30 19.78 -5.06
N GLU A 238 -18.77 20.95 -5.51
CA GLU A 238 -18.73 21.32 -6.93
C GLU A 238 -17.32 21.73 -7.39
N ALA A 239 -16.51 22.32 -6.50
CA ALA A 239 -15.13 22.71 -6.80
C ALA A 239 -14.16 21.51 -6.90
N GLU A 240 -14.42 20.40 -6.18
CA GLU A 240 -13.63 19.18 -6.30
C GLU A 240 -13.94 18.39 -7.60
N TYR A 241 -15.16 18.52 -8.13
CA TYR A 241 -15.56 17.83 -9.36
C TYR A 241 -14.92 18.43 -10.63
N ASP A 242 -14.76 19.75 -10.69
CA ASP A 242 -14.12 20.43 -11.83
C ASP A 242 -12.59 20.22 -11.88
N ALA A 243 -11.93 20.09 -10.73
CA ALA A 243 -10.51 19.76 -10.67
C ALA A 243 -10.23 18.33 -11.16
N ALA A 244 -11.14 17.38 -10.87
CA ALA A 244 -11.03 16.00 -11.35
C ALA A 244 -11.19 15.90 -12.88
N GLN A 245 -12.08 16.68 -13.50
CA GLN A 245 -12.24 16.66 -14.97
C GLN A 245 -11.06 17.26 -15.73
N GLN A 246 -10.40 18.30 -15.19
CA GLN A 246 -9.19 18.85 -15.84
C GLN A 246 -8.01 17.87 -15.85
N THR A 247 -7.89 17.01 -14.83
CA THR A 247 -6.81 16.01 -14.78
C THR A 247 -7.02 14.83 -15.73
N MET A 248 -8.28 14.41 -15.97
CA MET A 248 -8.56 13.35 -16.95
C MET A 248 -8.41 13.80 -18.41
N GLY A 249 -8.75 15.06 -18.73
CA GLY A 249 -8.58 15.59 -20.10
C GLY A 249 -7.13 15.70 -20.58
N LEU A 250 -6.16 15.75 -19.66
CA LEU A 250 -4.72 15.83 -19.99
C LEU A 250 -4.07 14.47 -20.24
N GLN A 251 -4.70 13.35 -19.87
CA GLN A 251 -4.18 12.01 -20.16
C GLN A 251 -4.50 11.52 -21.58
N GLU A 252 -5.49 12.13 -22.26
CA GLU A 252 -5.90 11.74 -23.60
C GLU A 252 -5.08 12.42 -24.74
N GLN A 253 -4.19 13.36 -24.41
CA GLN A 253 -3.32 14.02 -25.39
C GLN A 253 -1.87 13.48 -25.42
N VAL A 254 -1.56 12.45 -24.62
CA VAL A 254 -0.20 11.89 -24.49
C VAL A 254 -0.11 10.43 -24.98
N LEU A 255 -1.14 9.93 -25.65
CA LEU A 255 -1.12 8.69 -26.44
C LEU A 255 -1.36 9.00 -27.92
#